data_AF-A0A6I2FFK0-F1
#
_entry.id   AF-A0A6I2FFK0-F1
#
_cell.length_a   1.000
_cell.length_b   1.000
_cell.length_c   1.000
_cell.angle_alpha   90.00
_cell.angle_beta   90.00
_cell.angle_gamma   90.00
#
_symmetry.space_group_name_H-M   'P 1'
#
loop_
_entity.id
_entity.type
_entity.pdbx_description
1 polymer ?
#
loop_
_entity_poly.entity_id
_entity_poly.type
_entity_poly.pdbx_seq_one_letter_code
_entity_poly.pdbx_strand_id
1 'polypeptide(L)'
;MADTLEQRCERLRQPVTELVAMSLASAYRPQDHPELLRVIGVVRGILDEDASGLPEGAFRDWIPTALRNLDRMAEAVESGDAAKSYAILTDKQEGFIRLTDGCAGFPGWSLQG
;
A
#
# COMPACT_ATOMS: atom_id res chain seq x y z
N MET A 1 -21.07 6.61 9.17
CA MET A 1 -21.32 6.12 7.80
C MET A 1 -20.39 4.94 7.59
N ALA A 2 -20.88 3.81 7.08
CA ALA A 2 -20.02 2.68 6.75
C ALA A 2 -19.09 3.10 5.59
N ASP A 3 -17.79 2.85 5.73
CA ASP A 3 -16.83 3.10 4.66
C ASP A 3 -17.16 2.17 3.48
N THR A 4 -17.24 2.71 2.28
CA THR A 4 -17.45 1.92 1.07
C THR A 4 -16.12 1.51 0.46
N LEU A 5 -16.12 0.48 -0.37
CA LEU A 5 -14.91 0.09 -1.11
C LEU A 5 -14.37 1.25 -1.95
N GLU A 6 -15.26 2.00 -2.61
CA GLU A 6 -14.90 3.19 -3.39
C GLU A 6 -14.19 4.26 -2.54
N GLN A 7 -14.75 4.58 -1.37
CA GLN A 7 -14.18 5.57 -0.46
C GLN A 7 -12.80 5.12 0.05
N ARG A 8 -12.64 3.84 0.36
CA ARG A 8 -11.34 3.30 0.77
C ARG A 8 -10.31 3.32 -0.34
N CYS A 9 -10.71 2.94 -1.56
CA CYS A 9 -9.85 3.02 -2.75
C CYS A 9 -9.43 4.46 -3.06
N GLU A 10 -10.33 5.45 -2.95
CA GLU A 10 -9.97 6.86 -3.17
C GLU A 10 -9.00 7.35 -2.10
N ARG A 11 -9.22 7.01 -0.83
CA ARG A 11 -8.31 7.39 0.27
C ARG A 11 -6.92 6.77 0.14
N LEU A 12 -6.81 5.58 -0.44
CA LEU A 12 -5.53 4.90 -0.68
C LEU A 12 -4.74 5.48 -1.85
N ARG A 13 -5.40 6.16 -2.79
CA ARG A 13 -4.80 6.57 -4.07
C ARG A 13 -3.54 7.43 -3.89
N GLN A 14 -3.67 8.51 -3.12
CA GLN A 14 -2.55 9.41 -2.87
C GLN A 14 -1.45 8.77 -2.01
N PRO A 15 -1.75 8.17 -0.83
CA PRO A 15 -0.74 7.53 0.02
C PRO A 15 0.02 6.39 -0.67
N VAL A 16 -0.63 5.58 -1.51
CA VAL A 16 0.04 4.50 -2.24
C VAL A 16 0.94 5.05 -3.34
N THR A 17 0.53 6.12 -4.02
CA THR A 17 1.40 6.80 -5.00
C THR A 17 2.66 7.36 -4.32
N GLU A 18 2.48 7.99 -3.15
CA GLU A 18 3.59 8.46 -2.32
C GLU A 18 4.48 7.30 -1.83
N LEU A 19 3.88 6.17 -1.45
CA LEU A 19 4.62 4.98 -1.00
C LEU A 19 5.55 4.46 -2.09
N VAL A 20 5.08 4.39 -3.33
CA VAL A 20 5.89 3.99 -4.50
C VAL A 20 7.03 4.97 -4.73
N ALA A 21 6.74 6.28 -4.76
CA ALA A 21 7.74 7.31 -4.98
C ALA A 21 8.82 7.32 -3.89
N MET A 22 8.41 7.21 -2.61
CA MET A 22 9.34 7.21 -1.47
C MET A 22 10.13 5.90 -1.37
N SER A 23 9.53 4.75 -1.68
CA SER A 23 10.26 3.47 -1.71
C SER A 23 11.36 3.47 -2.76
N LEU A 24 11.11 4.07 -3.93
CA LEU A 24 12.14 4.23 -4.96
C LEU A 24 13.24 5.22 -4.54
N ALA A 25 12.86 6.37 -3.97
CA ALA A 25 13.81 7.41 -3.57
C ALA A 25 14.73 6.97 -2.41
N SER A 26 14.14 6.36 -1.38
CA SER A 26 14.85 5.91 -0.18
C SER A 26 15.87 4.80 -0.42
N ALA A 27 15.72 4.04 -1.51
CA ALA A 27 16.71 3.05 -1.96
C ALA A 27 18.08 3.69 -2.26
N TYR A 28 18.11 4.99 -2.59
CA TYR A 28 19.34 5.73 -2.89
C TYR A 28 19.64 6.83 -1.86
N ARG A 29 18.70 7.14 -0.97
CA ARG A 29 18.76 8.26 -0.03
C ARG A 29 18.34 7.81 1.37
N PRO A 30 19.26 7.29 2.20
CA PRO A 30 18.94 6.83 3.54
C PRO A 30 18.31 7.90 4.45
N GLN A 31 18.58 9.18 4.21
CA GLN A 31 17.94 10.28 4.92
C GLN A 31 16.41 10.34 4.73
N ASP A 32 15.86 9.67 3.70
CA ASP A 32 14.42 9.59 3.45
C ASP A 32 13.75 8.43 4.19
N HIS A 33 14.51 7.57 4.90
CA HIS A 33 13.96 6.41 5.64
C HIS A 33 12.85 6.80 6.64
N PRO A 34 12.99 7.86 7.46
CA PRO A 34 11.92 8.28 8.37
C PRO A 34 10.63 8.67 7.64
N GLU A 35 10.75 9.30 6.47
CA GLU A 35 9.61 9.71 5.67
C GLU A 35 8.92 8.50 5.02
N LEU A 36 9.71 7.52 4.53
CA LEU A 36 9.14 6.26 4.05
C LEU A 36 8.37 5.52 5.15
N LEU A 37 8.92 5.45 6.37
CA LEU A 37 8.21 4.85 7.52
C LEU A 37 6.90 5.58 7.83
N ARG A 38 6.90 6.92 7.76
CA ARG A 38 5.68 7.72 7.93
C ARG A 38 4.62 7.35 6.87
N VAL A 39 5.00 7.25 5.60
CA VAL A 39 4.08 6.91 4.50
C VAL A 39 3.57 5.48 4.63
N ILE A 40 4.42 4.51 4.99
CA ILE A 40 4.02 3.13 5.32
C ILE A 40 2.93 3.14 6.40
N GLY A 41 3.13 3.93 7.47
CA GLY A 41 2.16 4.07 8.56
C GLY A 41 0.80 4.63 8.11
N VAL A 42 0.80 5.61 7.19
CA VAL A 42 -0.46 6.17 6.63
C VAL A 42 -1.22 5.10 5.85
N VAL A 43 -0.55 4.37 4.97
CA VAL A 43 -1.20 3.31 4.16
C VAL A 43 -1.71 2.19 5.07
N ARG A 44 -0.91 1.76 6.05
CA ARG A 44 -1.32 0.78 7.06
C ARG A 44 -2.57 1.22 7.79
N GLY A 45 -2.61 2.47 8.24
CA GLY A 45 -3.76 3.02 8.98
C GLY A 45 -5.07 2.92 8.22
N ILE A 46 -5.06 3.10 6.89
CA ILE A 46 -6.26 2.97 6.06
C ILE A 46 -6.65 1.48 5.86
N LEU A 47 -5.67 0.60 5.68
CA LEU A 47 -5.91 -0.83 5.46
C LEU A 47 -6.33 -1.59 6.73
N ASP A 48 -5.93 -1.10 7.90
CA ASP A 48 -6.26 -1.69 9.21
C ASP A 48 -7.65 -1.27 9.72
N GLU A 49 -8.32 -0.32 9.05
CA GLU A 49 -9.71 0.00 9.33
C GLU A 49 -10.62 -1.21 9.09
N ASP A 50 -11.68 -1.33 9.90
CA ASP A 50 -12.62 -2.45 9.79
C ASP A 50 -13.11 -2.63 8.35
N ALA A 51 -12.91 -3.85 7.84
CA ALA A 51 -13.28 -4.27 6.49
C ALA A 51 -14.49 -5.22 6.50
N SER A 52 -15.08 -5.49 7.66
CA SER A 52 -16.22 -6.42 7.80
C SER A 52 -17.42 -6.02 6.94
N GLY A 53 -17.63 -4.70 6.77
CA GLY A 53 -18.68 -4.11 5.93
C GLY A 53 -18.33 -3.97 4.45
N LEU A 54 -17.10 -4.30 4.03
CA LEU A 54 -16.72 -4.30 2.61
C LEU A 54 -17.21 -5.58 1.93
N PRO A 55 -17.58 -5.50 0.64
CA PRO A 55 -17.94 -6.68 -0.14
C PRO A 55 -16.79 -7.70 -0.16
N GLU A 56 -17.13 -8.99 -0.21
CA GLU A 56 -16.16 -10.05 -0.48
C GLU A 56 -15.54 -9.83 -1.87
N GLY A 57 -14.25 -10.14 -2.00
CA GLY A 57 -13.53 -9.99 -3.26
C GLY A 57 -12.06 -9.62 -3.08
N ALA A 58 -11.40 -9.36 -4.21
CA ALA A 58 -9.96 -9.22 -4.31
C ALA A 58 -9.35 -8.21 -3.32
N PHE A 59 -10.03 -7.09 -3.06
CA PHE A 59 -9.56 -6.10 -2.08
C PHE A 59 -9.55 -6.68 -0.66
N ARG A 60 -10.69 -7.19 -0.18
CA ARG A 60 -10.85 -7.72 1.18
C ARG A 60 -9.94 -8.92 1.44
N ASP A 61 -9.81 -9.80 0.45
CA ASP A 61 -8.96 -10.99 0.53
C ASP A 61 -7.46 -10.64 0.57
N TRP A 62 -7.07 -9.51 -0.02
CA TRP A 62 -5.69 -9.06 -0.08
C TRP A 62 -5.22 -8.28 1.15
N ILE A 63 -6.13 -7.64 1.92
CA ILE A 63 -5.78 -6.83 3.11
C ILE A 63 -4.79 -7.53 4.04
N PRO A 64 -4.98 -8.81 4.45
CA PRO A 64 -4.05 -9.46 5.37
C PRO A 64 -2.63 -9.56 4.79
N THR A 65 -2.51 -9.77 3.48
CA THR A 65 -1.22 -9.81 2.78
C THR A 65 -0.60 -8.43 2.67
N ALA A 66 -1.38 -7.41 2.36
CA ALA A 66 -0.94 -6.02 2.31
C ALA A 66 -0.35 -5.56 3.66
N LEU A 67 -1.05 -5.84 4.76
CA LEU A 67 -0.61 -5.47 6.10
C LEU A 67 0.71 -6.16 6.49
N ARG A 68 0.84 -7.47 6.21
CA ARG A 68 2.12 -8.19 6.41
C ARG A 68 3.26 -7.62 5.57
N ASN A 69 2.98 -7.21 4.33
CA ASN A 69 4.00 -6.61 3.47
C ASN A 69 4.42 -5.23 3.98
N LEU A 70 3.51 -4.40 4.48
CA LEU A 70 3.84 -3.13 5.12
C LEU A 70 4.71 -3.31 6.37
N ASP A 71 4.45 -4.33 7.20
CA ASP A 71 5.30 -4.66 8.34
C ASP A 71 6.72 -5.03 7.88
N ARG A 72 6.83 -5.93 6.89
CA ARG A 72 8.14 -6.34 6.34
C ARG A 72 8.88 -5.19 5.66
N MET A 73 8.16 -4.26 5.04
CA MET A 73 8.72 -3.04 4.47
C MET A 73 9.27 -2.14 5.57
N ALA A 74 8.52 -1.92 6.66
CA ALA A 74 8.98 -1.12 7.79
C ALA A 74 10.24 -1.73 8.42
N GLU A 75 10.24 -3.03 8.71
CA GLU A 75 11.40 -3.75 9.24
C GLU A 75 12.63 -3.61 8.32
N ALA A 76 12.43 -3.71 7.01
CA ALA A 76 13.50 -3.54 6.04
C ALA A 76 14.09 -2.12 6.10
N VAL A 77 13.25 -1.09 6.15
CA VAL A 77 13.68 0.31 6.25
C VAL A 77 14.41 0.57 7.58
N GLU A 78 13.88 0.07 8.70
CA GLU A 78 14.51 0.19 10.02
C GLU A 78 15.89 -0.48 10.09
N SER A 79 16.07 -1.58 9.34
CA SER A 79 17.38 -2.24 9.20
C SER A 79 18.32 -1.56 8.19
N GLY A 80 17.88 -0.48 7.52
CA GLY A 80 18.62 0.25 6.51
C GLY A 80 18.53 -0.32 5.09
N ASP A 81 17.74 -1.38 4.88
CA ASP A 81 17.55 -2.08 3.60
C ASP A 81 16.29 -1.59 2.86
N ALA A 82 16.32 -0.32 2.43
CA ALA A 82 15.21 0.25 1.66
C ALA A 82 15.03 -0.41 0.27
N ALA A 83 16.07 -1.05 -0.28
CA ALA A 83 15.97 -1.81 -1.53
C ALA A 83 15.06 -3.04 -1.36
N LYS A 84 15.19 -3.75 -0.23
CA LYS A 84 14.28 -4.85 0.13
C LYS A 84 12.85 -4.36 0.35
N SER A 85 12.66 -3.18 0.96
CA SER A 85 11.33 -2.55 1.09
C SER A 85 10.68 -2.34 -0.29
N TYR A 86 11.41 -1.77 -1.25
CA TYR A 86 10.94 -1.61 -2.63
C TYR A 86 10.64 -2.93 -3.34
N ALA A 87 11.46 -3.97 -3.11
CA ALA A 87 11.23 -5.31 -3.67
C ALA A 87 9.94 -5.95 -3.14
N ILE A 88 9.62 -5.77 -1.86
CA ILE A 88 8.36 -6.23 -1.26
C ILE A 88 7.16 -5.48 -1.87
N LEU A 89 7.27 -4.16 -2.00
CA LEU A 89 6.20 -3.32 -2.57
C LEU A 89 5.83 -3.73 -4.00
N THR A 90 6.86 -4.03 -4.81
CA THR A 90 6.74 -4.32 -6.24
C THR A 90 6.62 -5.80 -6.57
N ASP A 91 6.46 -6.66 -5.54
CA ASP A 91 6.26 -8.09 -5.76
C ASP A 91 5.01 -8.34 -6.62
N LYS A 92 5.17 -9.15 -7.65
CA LYS A 92 4.13 -9.36 -8.67
C LYS A 92 2.97 -10.25 -8.20
N GLN A 93 3.16 -11.01 -7.13
CA GLN A 93 2.15 -11.93 -6.62
C GLN A 93 1.45 -11.36 -5.38
N GLU A 94 2.22 -10.74 -4.49
CA GLU A 94 1.76 -10.33 -3.16
C GLU A 94 1.84 -8.82 -2.93
N GLY A 95 2.55 -8.09 -3.79
CA GLY A 95 2.79 -6.65 -3.65
C GLY A 95 1.57 -5.78 -3.95
N PHE A 96 1.79 -4.47 -3.98
CA PHE A 96 0.73 -3.48 -4.15
C PHE A 96 0.13 -3.43 -5.55
N ILE A 97 0.66 -4.21 -6.50
CA ILE A 97 0.02 -4.43 -7.79
C ILE A 97 -1.39 -5.01 -7.64
N ARG A 98 -1.64 -5.84 -6.61
CA ARG A 98 -2.96 -6.43 -6.34
C ARG A 98 -4.03 -5.39 -5.99
N LEU A 99 -3.62 -4.18 -5.61
CA LEU A 99 -4.55 -3.08 -5.35
C LEU A 99 -5.24 -2.61 -6.63
N THR A 100 -4.61 -2.74 -7.80
CA THR A 100 -5.28 -2.43 -9.08
C THR A 100 -6.42 -3.40 -9.36
N ASP A 101 -6.28 -4.67 -8.95
CA ASP A 101 -7.35 -5.66 -9.06
C ASP A 101 -8.45 -5.38 -8.01
N GLY A 102 -8.06 -5.06 -6.78
CA GLY A 102 -8.99 -4.79 -5.68
C GLY A 102 -9.82 -3.51 -5.85
N CYS A 103 -9.25 -2.49 -6.47
CA CYS A 103 -9.91 -1.20 -6.75
C CYS A 103 -10.34 -1.06 -8.22
N ALA A 104 -10.37 -2.15 -8.98
CA ALA A 104 -10.76 -2.13 -10.39
C ALA A 104 -12.15 -1.50 -10.57
N GLY A 105 -12.27 -0.56 -11.50
CA GLY A 105 -13.52 0.15 -11.80
C GLY A 105 -13.74 1.44 -11.00
N PHE A 106 -12.86 1.77 -10.05
CA PHE A 106 -12.88 3.08 -9.38
C PHE A 106 -11.92 4.08 -10.06
N PRO A 107 -12.25 5.38 -10.06
CA PRO A 107 -11.39 6.42 -10.62
C PRO A 107 -9.97 6.37 -10.06
N GLY A 108 -8.97 6.52 -10.93
CA GLY A 108 -7.55 6.48 -10.55
C GLY A 108 -6.95 5.07 -10.37
N TRP A 109 -7.76 4.01 -10.51
CA TRP A 109 -7.32 2.61 -10.42
C TRP A 109 -7.54 1.82 -11.72
N SER A 110 -8.30 2.35 -12.69
CA SER A 110 -8.47 1.76 -14.01
C SER A 110 -7.32 2.13 -14.95
N LEU A 111 -6.85 1.15 -15.74
CA LEU A 111 -5.91 1.36 -16.87
C LEU A 111 -6.55 2.07 -18.07
N GLN A 112 -7.85 2.32 -18.05
CA GLN A 112 -8.55 3.16 -19.02
C GLN A 112 -8.92 4.47 -18.33
N GLY A 113 -8.20 5.52 -18.69
CA GLY A 113 -8.71 6.88 -18.75
C GLY A 113 -9.19 7.16 -20.16
#